data_AF-A0A6J6J402-F1
#
_entry.id   AF-A0A6J6J402-F1
#
_cell.length_a   1.000
_cell.length_b   1.000
_cell.length_c   1.000
_cell.angle_alpha   90.00
_cell.angle_beta   90.00
_cell.angle_gamma   90.00
#
_symmetry.space_group_name_H-M   'P 1'
#
loop_
_entity.id
_entity.type
_entity.pdbx_description
1 polymer ?
#
loop_
_entity_poly.entity_id
_entity_poly.type
_entity_poly.pdbx_seq_one_letter_code
_entity_poly.pdbx_strand_id
1 'polypeptide(L)'
;MTAIYAMWNKGGFTLAADSNQTITESGQIWIDPIKKIFALEGHQVAFGAAGNSEVDGIDINEIVARWQMTLKQPLPTLEDYVSDFLKWFYEQDLPDLTKENLNERLNADFKIYRELLDENIPDYASKTFEEVYEFIVDQFSEKSFDLLNAYGTRIERIEANRFTVEDNWATAYRYEIGLKILNSVRAHVLESPKNNEYEEHIQSLIESELATVMLGTFDCEFDPDSAWQRALIEAQILAFENYAPTIGGQASCLFIGYGEDDWSPKAIRINIFDSEYTLRQVSIVNATSPKYDWYVALGINSGSFEITNGYSGDLLKDLEAFVLANQTSEEWDSLHNEIRSKAKSRAQENLKRIDFLTTQRLEFVARLFVELEALKSYLSSPLPGVGGDVQVITMTKTTRKEQLYPEYLN
;
A
#
# COMPACT_ATOMS: atom_id res chain seq x y z
N MET A 1 -1.03 -2.73 -16.61
CA MET A 1 -2.04 -1.89 -15.93
C MET A 1 -3.27 -2.76 -15.67
N THR A 2 -3.95 -2.61 -14.53
CA THR A 2 -4.99 -3.55 -14.06
C THR A 2 -6.11 -2.77 -13.36
N ALA A 3 -7.35 -3.23 -13.49
CA ALA A 3 -8.51 -2.66 -12.82
C ALA A 3 -9.22 -3.75 -12.00
N ILE A 4 -9.10 -3.68 -10.67
CA ILE A 4 -9.73 -4.61 -9.73
C ILE A 4 -10.66 -3.83 -8.80
N TYR A 5 -11.90 -4.31 -8.68
CA TYR A 5 -12.94 -3.72 -7.84
C TYR A 5 -13.52 -4.74 -6.89
N ALA A 6 -13.43 -4.41 -5.61
CA ALA A 6 -14.21 -5.07 -4.58
C ALA A 6 -15.40 -4.21 -4.19
N MET A 7 -16.60 -4.78 -4.17
CA MET A 7 -17.82 -4.14 -3.69
C MET A 7 -18.52 -5.05 -2.70
N TRP A 8 -19.18 -4.46 -1.72
CA TRP A 8 -19.82 -5.26 -0.68
C TRP A 8 -20.98 -4.56 -0.01
N ASN A 9 -21.77 -5.37 0.68
CA ASN A 9 -22.72 -4.91 1.69
C ASN A 9 -22.73 -5.91 2.85
N LYS A 10 -23.73 -5.82 3.73
CA LYS A 10 -23.85 -6.73 4.89
C LYS A 10 -24.15 -8.19 4.51
N GLY A 11 -24.60 -8.45 3.28
CA GLY A 11 -24.98 -9.79 2.81
C GLY A 11 -23.89 -10.54 2.05
N GLY A 12 -22.87 -9.84 1.55
CA GLY A 12 -21.87 -10.43 0.66
C GLY A 12 -20.87 -9.43 0.12
N PHE A 13 -19.85 -9.94 -0.56
CA PHE A 13 -18.96 -9.14 -1.39
C PHE A 13 -18.84 -9.76 -2.80
N THR A 14 -18.47 -8.91 -3.75
CA THR A 14 -18.01 -9.31 -5.07
C THR A 14 -16.68 -8.62 -5.37
N LEU A 15 -15.72 -9.39 -5.87
CA LEU A 15 -14.45 -8.95 -6.39
C LEU A 15 -14.45 -9.19 -7.90
N ALA A 16 -14.18 -8.16 -8.70
CA ALA A 16 -14.11 -8.23 -10.15
C ALA A 16 -12.76 -7.71 -10.64
N ALA A 17 -12.24 -8.31 -11.71
CA ALA A 17 -10.96 -7.96 -12.31
C ALA A 17 -11.01 -8.12 -13.83
N ASP A 18 -10.25 -7.30 -14.54
CA ASP A 18 -9.93 -7.52 -15.95
C ASP A 18 -8.90 -8.66 -16.11
N SER A 19 -8.95 -9.39 -17.23
CA SER A 19 -8.07 -10.55 -17.48
C SER A 19 -6.78 -10.22 -18.23
N ASN A 20 -6.65 -9.01 -18.79
CA ASN A 20 -5.53 -8.62 -19.64
C ASN A 20 -4.26 -8.27 -18.85
N GLN A 21 -3.09 -8.71 -19.30
CA GLN A 21 -1.80 -8.18 -18.84
C GLN A 21 -0.94 -7.78 -20.02
N THR A 22 -0.16 -6.72 -19.83
CA THR A 22 0.85 -6.28 -20.80
C THR A 22 2.23 -6.56 -20.21
N ILE A 23 3.06 -7.23 -20.99
CA ILE A 23 4.50 -7.33 -20.71
C ILE A 23 5.20 -6.15 -21.37
N THR A 24 5.89 -5.35 -20.57
CA THR A 24 6.65 -4.17 -21.01
C THR A 24 8.08 -4.56 -21.39
N GLU A 25 8.24 -5.51 -22.32
CA GLU A 25 9.53 -5.80 -22.96
C GLU A 25 9.60 -5.13 -24.34
N SER A 26 10.75 -5.21 -25.03
CA SER A 26 10.97 -4.62 -26.35
C SER A 26 10.03 -5.24 -27.40
N GLY A 27 8.78 -4.73 -27.45
CA GLY A 27 7.63 -5.33 -28.11
C GLY A 27 6.53 -5.60 -27.08
N GLN A 28 5.47 -4.81 -27.05
CA GLN A 28 4.33 -5.04 -26.15
C GLN A 28 3.65 -6.36 -26.54
N ILE A 29 3.74 -7.36 -25.65
CA ILE A 29 3.04 -8.64 -25.80
C ILE A 29 1.86 -8.65 -24.84
N TRP A 30 0.71 -9.06 -25.36
CA TRP A 30 -0.54 -9.20 -24.64
C TRP A 30 -0.71 -10.66 -24.24
N ILE A 31 -0.97 -10.90 -22.96
CA ILE A 31 -1.30 -12.23 -22.45
C ILE A 31 -2.69 -12.14 -21.81
N ASP A 32 -3.59 -12.99 -22.29
CA ASP A 32 -5.00 -13.09 -21.89
C ASP A 32 -5.46 -14.56 -22.10
N PRO A 33 -6.15 -15.20 -21.14
CA PRO A 33 -6.53 -14.71 -19.81
C PRO A 33 -5.52 -14.98 -18.72
N ILE A 34 -5.29 -13.99 -17.85
CA ILE A 34 -4.50 -14.13 -16.63
C ILE A 34 -5.40 -14.00 -15.41
N LYS A 35 -5.10 -14.83 -14.41
CA LYS A 35 -5.83 -14.84 -13.14
C LYS A 35 -5.25 -13.79 -12.20
N LYS A 36 -5.91 -12.63 -12.11
CA LYS A 36 -5.50 -11.53 -11.20
C LYS A 36 -6.19 -11.60 -9.84
N ILE A 37 -7.28 -12.33 -9.77
CA ILE A 37 -8.05 -12.57 -8.55
C ILE A 37 -8.31 -14.07 -8.39
N PHE A 38 -8.25 -14.55 -7.15
CA PHE A 38 -8.59 -15.92 -6.83
C PHE A 38 -9.09 -16.03 -5.39
N ALA A 39 -9.83 -17.08 -5.12
CA ALA A 39 -10.30 -17.35 -3.78
C ALA A 39 -9.50 -18.48 -3.14
N LEU A 40 -9.12 -18.28 -1.87
CA LEU A 40 -8.33 -19.22 -1.10
C LEU A 40 -9.15 -20.49 -0.87
N GLU A 41 -8.62 -21.66 -1.27
CA GLU A 41 -9.33 -22.93 -1.22
C GLU A 41 -9.70 -23.32 0.21
N GLY A 42 -10.98 -23.65 0.46
CA GLY A 42 -11.45 -23.98 1.81
C GLY A 42 -11.71 -22.78 2.72
N HIS A 43 -11.45 -21.55 2.25
CA HIS A 43 -11.61 -20.32 3.02
C HIS A 43 -12.65 -19.37 2.39
N GLN A 44 -13.26 -18.50 3.21
CA GLN A 44 -14.16 -17.43 2.76
C GLN A 44 -13.40 -16.13 2.50
N VAL A 45 -12.21 -16.26 1.90
CA VAL A 45 -11.29 -15.17 1.60
C VAL A 45 -10.91 -15.22 0.13
N ALA A 46 -10.91 -14.06 -0.51
CA ALA A 46 -10.36 -13.84 -1.83
C ALA A 46 -9.16 -12.90 -1.78
N PHE A 47 -8.28 -13.09 -2.75
CA PHE A 47 -7.09 -12.31 -2.97
C PHE A 47 -7.16 -11.67 -4.37
N GLY A 48 -6.64 -10.45 -4.48
CA GLY A 48 -6.39 -9.79 -5.76
C GLY A 48 -5.08 -9.01 -5.73
N ALA A 49 -4.37 -9.00 -6.86
CA ALA A 49 -3.13 -8.23 -6.99
C ALA A 49 -3.14 -7.33 -8.24
N ALA A 50 -2.59 -6.14 -8.10
CA ALA A 50 -2.33 -5.18 -9.19
C ALA A 50 -0.98 -4.50 -8.99
N GLY A 51 -0.55 -3.72 -9.99
CA GLY A 51 0.79 -3.13 -10.01
C GLY A 51 1.78 -4.10 -10.63
N ASN A 52 2.94 -4.26 -10.00
CA ASN A 52 3.91 -5.25 -10.43
C ASN A 52 3.37 -6.67 -10.20
N SER A 53 3.57 -7.55 -11.17
CA SER A 53 3.25 -8.97 -11.02
C SER A 53 4.29 -9.72 -10.21
N GLU A 54 5.49 -9.15 -10.05
CA GLU A 54 6.61 -9.78 -9.35
C GLU A 54 7.03 -8.97 -8.14
N VAL A 55 7.49 -9.70 -7.12
CA VAL A 55 8.19 -9.21 -5.94
C VAL A 55 9.46 -10.04 -5.81
N ASP A 56 10.62 -9.40 -5.78
CA ASP A 56 11.93 -10.05 -5.76
C ASP A 56 12.10 -11.07 -6.91
N GLY A 57 11.52 -10.74 -8.08
CA GLY A 57 11.54 -11.58 -9.28
C GLY A 57 10.66 -12.82 -9.21
N ILE A 58 9.75 -12.91 -8.23
CA ILE A 58 8.82 -14.01 -8.06
C ILE A 58 7.39 -13.50 -8.22
N ASP A 59 6.58 -14.19 -9.02
CA ASP A 59 5.18 -13.83 -9.23
C ASP A 59 4.39 -13.80 -7.91
N ILE A 60 3.64 -12.72 -7.68
CA ILE A 60 2.87 -12.52 -6.44
C ILE A 60 1.79 -13.58 -6.23
N ASN A 61 1.19 -14.10 -7.30
CA ASN A 61 0.20 -15.17 -7.17
C ASN A 61 0.87 -16.48 -6.75
N GLU A 62 2.11 -16.75 -7.20
CA GLU A 62 2.89 -17.91 -6.76
C GLU A 62 3.26 -17.78 -5.28
N ILE A 63 3.67 -16.59 -4.82
CA ILE A 63 3.94 -16.32 -3.40
C ILE A 63 2.70 -16.66 -2.54
N VAL A 64 1.54 -16.13 -2.91
CA VAL A 64 0.29 -16.34 -2.16
C VAL A 64 -0.20 -17.79 -2.27
N ALA A 65 -0.04 -18.43 -3.43
CA ALA A 65 -0.40 -19.84 -3.60
C ALA A 65 0.42 -20.76 -2.66
N ARG A 66 1.72 -20.48 -2.50
CA ARG A 66 2.57 -21.23 -1.56
C ARG A 66 2.15 -21.01 -0.11
N TRP A 67 1.87 -19.78 0.28
CA TRP A 67 1.33 -19.50 1.61
C TRP A 67 0.01 -20.23 1.84
N GLN A 68 -0.91 -20.19 0.88
CA GLN A 68 -2.21 -20.85 0.99
C GLN A 68 -2.07 -22.35 1.27
N MET A 69 -1.06 -23.03 0.73
CA MET A 69 -0.79 -24.45 1.01
C MET A 69 -0.40 -24.72 2.48
N THR A 70 0.02 -23.70 3.22
CA THR A 70 0.33 -23.79 4.65
C THR A 70 -0.90 -23.62 5.55
N LEU A 71 -1.99 -23.04 5.02
CA LEU A 71 -3.24 -22.86 5.73
C LEU A 71 -3.94 -24.20 5.94
N LYS A 72 -4.11 -24.60 7.20
CA LYS A 72 -4.75 -25.87 7.57
C LYS A 72 -6.22 -25.74 7.92
N GLN A 73 -6.60 -24.59 8.50
CA GLN A 73 -7.93 -24.31 8.98
C GLN A 73 -8.26 -22.85 8.74
N PRO A 74 -9.55 -22.50 8.60
CA PRO A 74 -9.93 -21.10 8.54
C PRO A 74 -9.47 -20.33 9.79
N LEU A 75 -9.04 -19.08 9.59
CA LEU A 75 -8.60 -18.21 10.68
C LEU A 75 -9.77 -17.36 11.22
N PRO A 76 -9.71 -16.92 12.49
CA PRO A 76 -10.83 -16.26 13.16
C PRO A 76 -11.26 -14.97 12.48
N THR A 77 -10.32 -14.12 12.07
CA THR A 77 -10.63 -12.84 11.40
C THR A 77 -9.79 -12.62 10.14
N LEU A 78 -10.24 -11.73 9.24
CA LEU A 78 -9.47 -11.37 8.04
C LEU A 78 -8.08 -10.79 8.38
N GLU A 79 -7.97 -10.05 9.48
CA GLU A 79 -6.70 -9.53 9.99
C GLU A 79 -5.73 -10.67 10.32
N ASP A 80 -6.24 -11.78 10.87
CA ASP A 80 -5.42 -12.92 11.22
C ASP A 80 -4.88 -13.62 9.95
N TYR A 81 -5.64 -13.65 8.84
CA TYR A 81 -5.11 -14.10 7.53
C TYR A 81 -3.97 -13.21 7.03
N VAL A 82 -4.14 -11.88 7.11
CA VAL A 82 -3.08 -10.96 6.67
C VAL A 82 -1.85 -11.11 7.57
N SER A 83 -2.02 -11.14 8.89
CA SER A 83 -0.91 -11.37 9.82
C SER A 83 -0.20 -12.71 9.58
N ASP A 84 -0.95 -13.79 9.35
CA ASP A 84 -0.39 -15.11 9.06
C ASP A 84 0.41 -15.11 7.75
N PHE A 85 -0.13 -14.50 6.69
CA PHE A 85 0.58 -14.31 5.43
C PHE A 85 1.89 -13.55 5.60
N LEU A 86 1.87 -12.42 6.32
CA LEU A 86 3.06 -11.59 6.51
C LEU A 86 4.13 -12.28 7.36
N LYS A 87 3.73 -13.02 8.39
CA LYS A 87 4.66 -13.84 9.18
C LYS A 87 5.30 -14.93 8.32
N TRP A 88 4.49 -15.65 7.54
CA TRP A 88 5.01 -16.64 6.59
C TRP A 88 5.96 -16.00 5.57
N PHE A 89 5.59 -14.84 5.02
CA PHE A 89 6.37 -14.14 3.99
C PHE A 89 7.73 -13.67 4.52
N TYR A 90 7.79 -13.15 5.74
CA TYR A 90 9.03 -12.78 6.42
C TYR A 90 10.01 -13.96 6.53
N GLU A 91 9.50 -15.16 6.78
CA GLU A 91 10.32 -16.37 6.90
C GLU A 91 10.84 -16.91 5.55
N GLN A 92 10.45 -16.33 4.41
CA GLN A 92 10.90 -16.81 3.11
C GLN A 92 12.27 -16.27 2.71
N ASP A 93 13.10 -17.16 2.19
CA ASP A 93 14.38 -16.83 1.56
C ASP A 93 14.14 -16.50 0.08
N LEU A 94 13.73 -15.26 -0.20
CA LEU A 94 13.65 -14.71 -1.56
C LEU A 94 14.96 -14.00 -1.93
N PRO A 95 15.30 -13.93 -3.22
CA PRO A 95 16.48 -13.24 -3.71
C PRO A 95 16.52 -11.78 -3.25
N ASP A 96 17.73 -11.27 -3.04
CA ASP A 96 17.95 -9.83 -2.96
C ASP A 96 18.23 -9.32 -4.37
N LEU A 97 17.29 -8.55 -4.93
CA LEU A 97 17.42 -7.94 -6.25
C LEU A 97 17.73 -6.45 -6.15
N THR A 98 18.16 -5.94 -5.00
CA THR A 98 18.49 -4.53 -4.80
C THR A 98 19.44 -4.06 -5.90
N LYS A 99 18.94 -3.15 -6.74
CA LYS A 99 19.70 -2.58 -7.87
C LYS A 99 20.31 -1.23 -7.52
N GLU A 100 19.77 -0.56 -6.51
CA GLU A 100 20.23 0.76 -6.10
C GLU A 100 21.61 0.65 -5.44
N ASN A 101 22.46 1.61 -5.76
CA ASN A 101 23.75 1.73 -5.11
C ASN A 101 23.53 2.33 -3.72
N LEU A 102 23.77 1.54 -2.66
CA LEU A 102 23.64 1.98 -1.28
C LEU A 102 24.33 3.32 -1.01
N ASN A 103 25.51 3.52 -1.59
CA ASN A 103 26.25 4.77 -1.46
C ASN A 103 25.47 5.97 -2.02
N GLU A 104 24.84 5.83 -3.19
CA GLU A 104 24.05 6.89 -3.81
C GLU A 104 22.83 7.22 -2.95
N ARG A 105 22.16 6.19 -2.43
CA ARG A 105 21.01 6.35 -1.56
C ARG A 105 21.37 7.06 -0.26
N LEU A 106 22.39 6.57 0.44
CA LEU A 106 22.86 7.16 1.70
C LEU A 106 23.30 8.61 1.49
N ASN A 107 23.99 8.93 0.40
CA ASN A 107 24.35 10.30 0.07
C ASN A 107 23.13 11.21 -0.15
N ALA A 108 22.06 10.70 -0.77
CA ALA A 108 20.84 11.46 -0.96
C ALA A 108 20.15 11.75 0.39
N ASP A 109 19.99 10.72 1.22
CA ASP A 109 19.34 10.86 2.54
C ASP A 109 20.17 11.75 3.48
N PHE A 110 21.50 11.58 3.53
CA PHE A 110 22.38 12.36 4.41
C PHE A 110 22.47 13.84 4.00
N LYS A 111 22.30 14.16 2.70
CA LYS A 111 22.20 15.56 2.25
C LYS A 111 20.98 16.24 2.82
N ILE A 112 19.84 15.54 2.82
CA ILE A 112 18.61 16.03 3.45
C ILE A 112 18.86 16.25 4.95
N TYR A 113 19.54 15.33 5.63
CA TYR A 113 19.86 15.49 7.05
C TYR A 113 20.75 16.70 7.31
N ARG A 114 21.79 16.91 6.49
CA ARG A 114 22.67 18.08 6.59
C ARG A 114 21.88 19.37 6.46
N GLU A 115 21.03 19.48 5.44
CA GLU A 115 20.21 20.68 5.20
C GLU A 115 19.31 20.98 6.41
N LEU A 116 18.63 19.96 6.95
CA LEU A 116 17.77 20.10 8.13
C LEU A 116 18.54 20.52 9.38
N LEU A 117 19.72 19.95 9.61
CA LEU A 117 20.57 20.29 10.76
C LEU A 117 21.19 21.68 10.64
N ASP A 118 21.70 22.05 9.45
CA ASP A 118 22.28 23.37 9.20
C ASP A 118 21.24 24.48 9.44
N GLU A 119 19.97 24.22 9.11
CA GLU A 119 18.86 25.17 9.32
C GLU A 119 18.40 25.25 10.80
N ASN A 120 18.28 24.11 11.48
CA ASN A 120 17.54 24.03 12.75
C ASN A 120 18.41 23.81 13.99
N ILE A 121 19.58 23.19 13.84
CA ILE A 121 20.51 22.88 14.93
C ILE A 121 21.92 23.33 14.53
N PRO A 122 22.19 24.65 14.55
CA PRO A 122 23.54 25.14 14.31
C PRO A 122 24.51 24.52 15.33
N ASP A 123 25.69 24.14 14.86
CA ASP A 123 26.70 23.44 15.66
C ASP A 123 26.26 22.04 16.14
N TYR A 124 25.50 21.29 15.33
CA TYR A 124 25.13 19.89 15.63
C TYR A 124 26.33 18.99 15.94
N ALA A 125 27.53 19.33 15.45
CA ALA A 125 28.75 18.59 15.72
C ALA A 125 29.14 18.54 17.22
N SER A 126 28.68 19.50 18.02
CA SER A 126 28.92 19.54 19.47
C SER A 126 27.76 18.96 20.30
N LYS A 127 26.68 18.55 19.65
CA LYS A 127 25.46 18.07 20.31
C LYS A 127 25.59 16.63 20.76
N THR A 128 24.74 16.28 21.73
CA THR A 128 24.59 14.90 22.19
C THR A 128 23.95 14.02 21.12
N PHE A 129 24.11 12.71 21.28
CA PHE A 129 23.46 11.74 20.41
C PHE A 129 21.93 11.97 20.41
N GLU A 130 21.33 12.10 21.59
CA GLU A 130 19.89 12.22 21.76
C GLU A 130 19.33 13.49 21.11
N GLU A 131 20.00 14.64 21.24
CA GLU A 131 19.56 15.89 20.62
C GLU A 131 19.47 15.80 19.10
N VAL A 132 20.47 15.17 18.46
CA VAL A 132 20.51 15.03 16.99
C VAL A 132 19.55 13.93 16.54
N TYR A 133 19.56 12.79 17.23
CA TYR A 133 18.75 11.64 16.88
C TYR A 133 17.25 11.96 16.96
N GLU A 134 16.78 12.49 18.09
CA GLU A 134 15.36 12.80 18.26
C GLU A 134 14.90 13.90 17.29
N PHE A 135 15.77 14.89 17.00
CA PHE A 135 15.45 15.89 15.99
C PHE A 135 15.22 15.29 14.61
N ILE A 136 16.12 14.41 14.14
CA ILE A 136 15.99 13.77 12.82
C ILE A 136 14.80 12.82 12.79
N VAL A 137 14.60 12.02 13.83
CA VAL A 137 13.45 11.10 13.93
C VAL A 137 12.13 11.86 13.92
N ASP A 138 12.05 13.01 14.59
CA ASP A 138 10.87 13.86 14.57
C ASP A 138 10.54 14.38 13.16
N GLN A 139 11.53 14.56 12.28
CA GLN A 139 11.28 14.93 10.87
C GLN A 139 10.62 13.77 10.09
N PHE A 140 10.82 12.51 10.50
CA PHE A 140 10.13 11.36 9.90
C PHE A 140 8.74 11.12 10.46
N SER A 141 8.44 11.62 11.67
CA SER A 141 7.17 11.39 12.35
C SER A 141 5.94 11.92 11.59
N GLU A 142 6.14 12.77 10.57
CA GLU A 142 5.08 13.27 9.68
C GLU A 142 4.69 12.27 8.58
N LYS A 143 5.40 11.15 8.44
CA LYS A 143 5.07 10.14 7.44
C LYS A 143 3.74 9.46 7.77
N SER A 144 2.97 9.20 6.71
CA SER A 144 1.67 8.54 6.79
C SER A 144 1.80 7.07 7.19
N PHE A 145 0.79 6.56 7.90
CA PHE A 145 0.71 5.18 8.38
C PHE A 145 0.77 4.11 7.29
N ASP A 146 0.30 4.41 6.08
CA ASP A 146 0.42 3.51 4.93
C ASP A 146 1.84 3.34 4.40
N LEU A 147 2.81 4.08 4.95
CA LEU A 147 4.23 3.90 4.64
C LEU A 147 4.96 3.11 5.71
N LEU A 148 4.31 2.74 6.82
CA LEU A 148 4.97 1.92 7.84
C LEU A 148 5.25 0.52 7.28
N ASN A 149 6.50 0.10 7.41
CA ASN A 149 6.92 -1.26 7.11
C ASN A 149 6.41 -2.20 8.22
N ALA A 150 5.68 -3.25 7.83
CA ALA A 150 5.12 -4.24 8.73
C ALA A 150 6.18 -5.05 9.50
N TYR A 151 7.41 -5.05 9.00
CA TYR A 151 8.55 -5.73 9.64
C TYR A 151 9.45 -4.79 10.46
N GLY A 152 9.10 -3.50 10.55
CA GLY A 152 9.83 -2.56 11.39
C GLY A 152 9.78 -2.96 12.87
N THR A 153 10.94 -3.00 13.53
CA THR A 153 11.05 -3.41 14.95
C THR A 153 10.93 -2.22 15.91
N ARG A 154 11.07 -0.99 15.41
CA ARG A 154 11.14 0.26 16.21
C ARG A 154 9.91 1.17 16.01
N ILE A 155 8.80 0.62 15.52
CA ILE A 155 7.57 1.37 15.15
C ILE A 155 6.97 2.16 16.32
N GLU A 156 7.06 1.67 17.56
CA GLU A 156 6.52 2.36 18.75
C GLU A 156 7.02 3.80 18.89
N ARG A 157 8.28 4.08 18.51
CA ARG A 157 8.84 5.43 18.56
C ARG A 157 8.21 6.36 17.53
N ILE A 158 7.72 5.80 16.43
CA ILE A 158 7.04 6.52 15.35
C ILE A 158 5.56 6.69 15.69
N GLU A 159 4.91 5.66 16.24
CA GLU A 159 3.51 5.67 16.66
C GLU A 159 3.22 6.62 17.83
N ALA A 160 4.17 6.76 18.76
CA ALA A 160 4.04 7.66 19.92
C ALA A 160 3.83 9.13 19.51
N ASN A 161 4.15 9.49 18.27
CA ASN A 161 4.27 10.88 17.89
C ASN A 161 3.02 11.53 17.27
N ARG A 162 2.25 10.97 16.31
CA ARG A 162 1.39 11.89 15.49
C ARG A 162 0.08 11.39 14.86
N PHE A 163 -0.49 10.23 15.21
CA PHE A 163 -1.79 9.88 14.64
C PHE A 163 -2.94 10.56 15.39
N THR A 164 -3.13 11.86 15.15
CA THR A 164 -4.40 12.53 15.50
C THR A 164 -5.47 11.93 14.60
N VAL A 165 -6.18 10.94 15.14
CA VAL A 165 -7.43 10.49 14.56
C VAL A 165 -8.42 11.64 14.76
N GLU A 166 -8.44 12.58 13.81
CA GLU A 166 -9.56 13.49 13.65
C GLU A 166 -10.86 12.66 13.58
N ASP A 167 -12.02 13.24 13.88
CA ASP A 167 -13.35 12.61 14.10
C ASP A 167 -13.93 11.71 12.97
N ASN A 168 -13.09 11.19 12.07
CA ASN A 168 -13.38 10.23 11.03
C ASN A 168 -13.23 8.78 11.54
N TRP A 169 -14.37 8.15 11.87
CA TRP A 169 -14.45 6.75 12.28
C TRP A 169 -13.87 5.74 11.28
N ALA A 170 -13.85 6.06 9.97
CA ALA A 170 -13.25 5.17 8.96
C ALA A 170 -11.71 5.16 9.10
N THR A 171 -11.13 6.33 9.33
CA THR A 171 -9.70 6.49 9.63
C THR A 171 -9.35 5.76 10.93
N ALA A 172 -10.13 5.96 11.99
CA ALA A 172 -9.95 5.26 13.27
C ALA A 172 -9.94 3.73 13.10
N TYR A 173 -10.91 3.19 12.35
CA TYR A 173 -11.00 1.77 12.06
C TYR A 173 -9.80 1.25 11.27
N ARG A 174 -9.36 1.98 10.25
CA ARG A 174 -8.16 1.64 9.47
C ARG A 174 -6.93 1.53 10.37
N TYR A 175 -6.74 2.49 11.27
CA TYR A 175 -5.65 2.47 12.24
C TYR A 175 -5.74 1.30 13.20
N GLU A 176 -6.91 1.07 13.81
CA GLU A 176 -7.12 -0.04 14.75
C GLU A 176 -6.75 -1.39 14.11
N ILE A 177 -7.26 -1.64 12.90
CA ILE A 177 -6.99 -2.88 12.17
C ILE A 177 -5.51 -2.97 11.74
N GLY A 178 -4.96 -1.89 11.19
CA GLY A 178 -3.57 -1.84 10.78
C GLY A 178 -2.63 -2.11 11.96
N LEU A 179 -2.81 -1.42 13.09
CA LEU A 179 -2.01 -1.60 14.31
C LEU A 179 -2.13 -3.01 14.88
N LYS A 180 -3.31 -3.62 14.84
CA LYS A 180 -3.49 -5.03 15.23
C LYS A 180 -2.56 -5.94 14.41
N ILE A 181 -2.51 -5.74 13.10
CA ILE A 181 -1.69 -6.54 12.19
C ILE A 181 -0.21 -6.24 12.41
N LEU A 182 0.19 -4.96 12.44
CA LEU A 182 1.58 -4.54 12.65
C LEU A 182 2.15 -5.11 13.95
N ASN A 183 1.42 -4.99 15.06
CA ASN A 183 1.87 -5.52 16.35
C ASN A 183 1.98 -7.06 16.34
N SER A 184 1.06 -7.74 15.68
CA SER A 184 1.09 -9.20 15.52
C SER A 184 2.31 -9.66 14.72
N VAL A 185 2.64 -8.97 13.62
CA VAL A 185 3.80 -9.27 12.75
C VAL A 185 5.10 -8.90 13.45
N ARG A 186 5.18 -7.72 14.06
CA ARG A 186 6.37 -7.25 14.78
C ARG A 186 6.77 -8.17 15.92
N ALA A 187 5.79 -8.67 16.70
CA ALA A 187 6.07 -9.65 17.75
C ALA A 187 6.76 -10.91 17.18
N HIS A 188 6.33 -11.38 16.01
CA HIS A 188 6.96 -12.51 15.32
C HIS A 188 8.37 -12.17 14.81
N VAL A 189 8.56 -10.99 14.22
CA VAL A 189 9.88 -10.53 13.74
C VAL A 189 10.89 -10.47 14.88
N LEU A 190 10.52 -9.87 16.01
CA LEU A 190 11.39 -9.74 17.19
C LEU A 190 11.79 -11.10 17.79
N GLU A 191 10.97 -12.13 17.61
CA GLU A 191 11.27 -13.50 18.06
C GLU A 191 12.09 -14.30 17.04
N SER A 192 12.19 -13.83 15.79
CA SER A 192 12.86 -14.53 14.70
C SER A 192 14.38 -14.29 14.72
N PRO A 193 15.22 -15.33 14.63
CA PRO A 193 16.67 -15.18 14.50
C PRO A 193 17.09 -14.31 13.30
N LYS A 194 16.29 -14.31 12.23
CA LYS A 194 16.52 -13.50 11.02
C LYS A 194 16.60 -12.01 11.31
N ASN A 195 15.93 -11.52 12.35
CA ASN A 195 15.99 -10.11 12.70
C ASN A 195 17.40 -9.69 13.15
N ASN A 196 18.05 -10.49 13.99
CA ASN A 196 19.40 -10.18 14.45
C ASN A 196 20.41 -10.24 13.28
N GLU A 197 20.28 -11.26 12.42
CA GLU A 197 21.11 -11.41 11.22
C GLU A 197 20.95 -10.21 10.29
N TYR A 198 19.72 -9.71 10.14
CA TYR A 198 19.41 -8.52 9.35
C TYR A 198 20.01 -7.24 9.95
N GLU A 199 19.82 -6.98 11.25
CA GLU A 199 20.35 -5.79 11.92
C GLU A 199 21.89 -5.73 11.80
N GLU A 200 22.58 -6.84 12.04
CA GLU A 200 24.03 -6.94 11.85
C GLU A 200 24.45 -6.70 10.39
N HIS A 201 23.68 -7.25 9.44
CA HIS A 201 23.96 -7.09 8.02
C HIS A 201 23.83 -5.63 7.55
N ILE A 202 22.73 -4.95 7.89
CA ILE A 202 22.50 -3.56 7.50
C ILE A 202 23.50 -2.63 8.16
N GLN A 203 23.76 -2.82 9.45
CA GLN A 203 24.76 -2.01 10.13
C GLN A 203 26.11 -2.13 9.43
N SER A 204 26.56 -3.35 9.12
CA SER A 204 27.80 -3.57 8.38
C SER A 204 27.79 -2.95 6.99
N LEU A 205 26.67 -2.99 6.27
CA LEU A 205 26.52 -2.38 4.94
C LEU A 205 26.65 -0.86 5.01
N ILE A 206 25.90 -0.22 5.91
CA ILE A 206 25.96 1.23 6.10
C ILE A 206 27.37 1.65 6.50
N GLU A 207 27.95 1.00 7.52
CA GLU A 207 29.30 1.32 8.02
C GLU A 207 30.38 1.24 6.94
N SER A 208 30.23 0.32 5.98
CA SER A 208 31.17 0.19 4.86
C SER A 208 31.17 1.39 3.90
N GLU A 209 30.08 2.16 3.87
CA GLU A 209 29.89 3.31 2.99
C GLU A 209 30.09 4.66 3.71
N LEU A 210 30.05 4.69 5.05
CA LEU A 210 30.03 5.92 5.84
C LEU A 210 31.24 6.83 5.60
N ALA A 211 32.44 6.27 5.46
CA ALA A 211 33.63 7.10 5.22
C ALA A 211 33.47 7.97 3.95
N THR A 212 32.90 7.39 2.89
CA THR A 212 32.63 8.09 1.63
C THR A 212 31.48 9.09 1.79
N VAL A 213 30.38 8.68 2.42
CA VAL A 213 29.17 9.51 2.59
C VAL A 213 29.45 10.72 3.48
N MET A 214 30.15 10.54 4.61
CA MET A 214 30.48 11.62 5.54
C MET A 214 31.43 12.64 4.92
N LEU A 215 32.45 12.18 4.19
CA LEU A 215 33.35 13.08 3.49
C LEU A 215 32.65 13.85 2.38
N GLY A 216 31.80 13.18 1.59
CA GLY A 216 31.11 13.78 0.45
C GLY A 216 29.94 14.69 0.84
N THR A 217 29.32 14.44 2.00
CA THR A 217 28.11 15.15 2.43
C THR A 217 28.35 16.14 3.55
N PHE A 218 29.24 15.85 4.52
CA PHE A 218 29.49 16.70 5.69
C PHE A 218 30.89 17.32 5.70
N ASP A 219 31.71 17.05 4.67
CA ASP A 219 33.08 17.54 4.55
C ASP A 219 33.99 17.13 5.75
N CYS A 220 33.71 15.96 6.36
CA CYS A 220 34.45 15.44 7.51
C CYS A 220 34.76 13.94 7.38
N GLU A 221 35.81 13.48 8.07
CA GLU A 221 36.08 12.04 8.22
C GLU A 221 35.02 11.38 9.10
N PHE A 222 34.71 10.12 8.82
CA PHE A 222 33.88 9.30 9.69
C PHE A 222 34.61 9.00 11.00
N ASP A 223 33.97 9.29 12.12
CA ASP A 223 34.43 9.04 13.48
C ASP A 223 33.37 8.22 14.22
N PRO A 224 33.62 6.92 14.49
CA PRO A 224 32.66 6.06 15.17
C PRO A 224 32.38 6.49 16.62
N ASP A 225 33.25 7.28 17.25
CA ASP A 225 33.04 7.79 18.60
C ASP A 225 32.18 9.07 18.62
N SER A 226 32.04 9.74 17.47
CA SER A 226 31.27 10.97 17.33
C SER A 226 29.78 10.73 17.58
N ALA A 227 29.22 11.47 18.55
CA ALA A 227 27.84 11.29 18.99
C ALA A 227 26.81 11.64 17.90
N TRP A 228 27.01 12.77 17.20
CA TRP A 228 26.09 13.21 16.15
C TRP A 228 26.15 12.30 14.92
N GLN A 229 27.34 11.79 14.56
CA GLN A 229 27.46 10.88 13.41
C GLN A 229 26.73 9.56 13.68
N ARG A 230 26.90 9.00 14.90
CA ARG A 230 26.12 7.84 15.35
C ARG A 230 24.62 8.09 15.36
N ALA A 231 24.18 9.28 15.75
CA ALA A 231 22.77 9.65 15.70
C ALA A 231 22.20 9.59 14.28
N LEU A 232 22.93 10.05 13.26
CA LEU A 232 22.49 9.97 11.87
C LEU A 232 22.40 8.53 11.35
N ILE A 233 23.36 7.70 11.74
CA ILE A 233 23.38 6.28 11.36
C ILE A 233 22.18 5.56 11.96
N GLU A 234 21.94 5.74 13.26
CA GLU A 234 20.78 5.14 13.94
C GLU A 234 19.45 5.65 13.37
N ALA A 235 19.37 6.94 13.02
CA ALA A 235 18.20 7.49 12.37
C ALA A 235 17.97 6.90 10.96
N GLN A 236 19.04 6.66 10.19
CA GLN A 236 18.97 6.01 8.88
C GLN A 236 18.54 4.55 8.99
N ILE A 237 19.10 3.78 9.94
CA ILE A 237 18.68 2.39 10.20
C ILE A 237 17.20 2.36 10.56
N LEU A 238 16.77 3.24 11.47
CA LEU A 238 15.35 3.35 11.83
C LEU A 238 14.49 3.70 10.60
N ALA A 239 14.97 4.57 9.71
CA ALA A 239 14.25 4.91 8.49
C ALA A 239 14.11 3.74 7.52
N PHE A 240 15.17 2.96 7.28
CA PHE A 240 15.12 1.76 6.43
C PHE A 240 14.20 0.69 7.01
N GLU A 241 14.32 0.40 8.30
CA GLU A 241 13.54 -0.64 8.97
C GLU A 241 12.04 -0.36 8.96
N ASN A 242 11.65 0.89 9.23
CA ASN A 242 10.27 1.21 9.60
C ASN A 242 9.46 1.86 8.49
N TYR A 243 10.08 2.27 7.38
CA TYR A 243 9.36 2.86 6.26
C TYR A 243 9.57 2.07 4.98
N ALA A 244 8.46 1.71 4.34
CA ALA A 244 8.48 1.23 2.97
C ALA A 244 8.80 2.39 2.00
N PRO A 245 9.46 2.10 0.88
CA PRO A 245 9.84 3.12 -0.09
C PRO A 245 8.60 3.73 -0.73
N THR A 246 8.65 5.03 -0.98
CA THR A 246 7.56 5.76 -1.66
C THR A 246 7.66 5.66 -3.18
N ILE A 247 8.82 5.25 -3.69
CA ILE A 247 9.16 5.18 -5.11
C ILE A 247 9.68 3.78 -5.36
N GLY A 248 9.03 3.04 -6.25
CA GLY A 248 9.44 1.68 -6.55
C GLY A 248 8.34 0.89 -7.24
N GLY A 249 8.74 -0.21 -7.85
CA GLY A 249 7.82 -1.24 -8.26
C GLY A 249 7.19 -1.89 -7.03
N GLN A 250 5.86 -1.99 -6.99
CA GLN A 250 5.16 -2.63 -5.88
C GLN A 250 4.02 -3.50 -6.39
N ALA A 251 3.81 -4.64 -5.74
CA ALA A 251 2.61 -5.45 -5.86
C ALA A 251 1.59 -4.95 -4.84
N SER A 252 0.55 -4.28 -5.33
CA SER A 252 -0.56 -3.84 -4.50
C SER A 252 -1.55 -4.98 -4.38
N CYS A 253 -1.80 -5.43 -3.16
CA CYS A 253 -2.56 -6.65 -2.87
C CYS A 253 -3.80 -6.33 -2.05
N LEU A 254 -4.88 -7.08 -2.28
CA LEU A 254 -6.14 -6.96 -1.57
C LEU A 254 -6.57 -8.32 -1.04
N PHE A 255 -6.68 -8.41 0.29
CA PHE A 255 -7.39 -9.47 0.97
C PHE A 255 -8.82 -9.02 1.23
N ILE A 256 -9.80 -9.81 0.83
CA ILE A 256 -11.21 -9.52 1.08
C ILE A 256 -11.96 -10.78 1.47
N GLY A 257 -12.80 -10.69 2.51
CA GLY A 257 -13.70 -11.76 2.88
C GLY A 257 -14.01 -11.82 4.35
N TYR A 258 -14.18 -13.05 4.85
CA TYR A 258 -14.61 -13.36 6.20
C TYR A 258 -13.59 -14.29 6.87
N GLY A 259 -13.16 -13.95 8.09
CA GLY A 259 -12.76 -14.97 9.06
C GLY A 259 -13.98 -15.69 9.65
N GLU A 260 -13.74 -16.74 10.43
CA GLU A 260 -14.81 -17.53 11.05
C GLU A 260 -15.72 -16.66 11.95
N ASP A 261 -15.10 -15.74 12.69
CA ASP A 261 -15.76 -14.87 13.65
C ASP A 261 -16.30 -13.58 13.01
N ASP A 262 -15.91 -13.28 11.76
CA ASP A 262 -16.38 -12.10 11.06
C ASP A 262 -17.87 -12.24 10.69
N TRP A 263 -18.66 -11.25 11.08
CA TRP A 263 -20.08 -11.18 10.72
C TRP A 263 -20.33 -10.49 9.38
N SER A 264 -19.44 -9.58 8.99
CA SER A 264 -19.49 -8.82 7.75
C SER A 264 -18.16 -8.95 7.02
N PRO A 265 -18.14 -8.88 5.68
CA PRO A 265 -16.88 -8.94 4.95
C PRO A 265 -16.02 -7.73 5.31
N LYS A 266 -14.71 -7.91 5.29
CA LYS A 266 -13.72 -6.85 5.43
C LYS A 266 -12.81 -6.84 4.21
N ALA A 267 -12.10 -5.74 4.02
CA ALA A 267 -11.12 -5.60 2.95
C ALA A 267 -9.86 -4.96 3.51
N ILE A 268 -8.69 -5.58 3.29
CA ILE A 268 -7.39 -5.12 3.76
C ILE A 268 -6.47 -5.06 2.55
N ARG A 269 -5.98 -3.86 2.27
CA ARG A 269 -5.02 -3.60 1.20
C ARG A 269 -3.64 -3.47 1.79
N ILE A 270 -2.69 -4.21 1.22
CA ILE A 270 -1.27 -4.10 1.52
C ILE A 270 -0.50 -3.77 0.24
N ASN A 271 0.67 -3.17 0.37
CA ASN A 271 1.66 -3.09 -0.71
C ASN A 271 2.86 -3.93 -0.32
N ILE A 272 3.33 -4.74 -1.25
CA ILE A 272 4.55 -5.52 -1.11
C ILE A 272 5.55 -4.95 -2.12
N PHE A 273 6.71 -4.55 -1.62
CA PHE A 273 7.78 -3.96 -2.40
C PHE A 273 8.87 -5.01 -2.63
N ASP A 274 9.70 -4.79 -3.65
CA ASP A 274 10.98 -5.50 -3.72
C ASP A 274 11.78 -5.23 -2.45
N SER A 275 12.54 -6.22 -2.04
CA SER A 275 13.34 -6.12 -0.83
C SER A 275 14.54 -5.22 -1.06
N GLU A 276 14.85 -4.40 -0.06
CA GLU A 276 16.01 -3.51 -0.07
C GLU A 276 17.04 -4.01 0.93
N TYR A 277 18.23 -4.38 0.45
CA TYR A 277 19.32 -4.89 1.28
C TYR A 277 18.87 -6.05 2.18
N THR A 278 18.20 -7.03 1.59
CA THR A 278 17.55 -8.17 2.24
C THR A 278 16.34 -7.85 3.14
N LEU A 279 16.03 -6.57 3.41
CA LEU A 279 14.85 -6.19 4.17
C LEU A 279 13.58 -6.40 3.35
N ARG A 280 12.68 -7.24 3.85
CA ARG A 280 11.32 -7.29 3.31
C ARG A 280 10.60 -5.98 3.61
N GLN A 281 9.87 -5.47 2.63
CA GLN A 281 9.14 -4.23 2.76
C GLN A 281 7.67 -4.46 2.42
N VAL A 282 6.81 -4.32 3.43
CA VAL A 282 5.36 -4.44 3.27
C VAL A 282 4.67 -3.32 4.03
N SER A 283 3.70 -2.64 3.43
CA SER A 283 2.91 -1.64 4.15
C SER A 283 1.41 -1.95 4.14
N ILE A 284 0.73 -1.55 5.23
CA ILE A 284 -0.72 -1.69 5.35
C ILE A 284 -1.38 -0.41 4.86
N VAL A 285 -1.86 -0.45 3.62
CA VAL A 285 -2.36 0.74 2.93
C VAL A 285 -3.77 1.09 3.36
N ASN A 286 -4.65 0.11 3.55
CA ASN A 286 -6.03 0.38 3.92
C ASN A 286 -6.67 -0.81 4.63
N ALA A 287 -7.63 -0.54 5.50
CA ALA A 287 -8.52 -1.54 6.06
C ALA A 287 -9.93 -0.94 6.16
N THR A 288 -10.91 -1.62 5.60
CA THR A 288 -12.29 -1.12 5.55
C THR A 288 -13.32 -2.24 5.67
N SER A 289 -14.58 -1.86 5.85
CA SER A 289 -15.74 -2.75 5.99
C SER A 289 -17.00 -2.05 5.44
N PRO A 290 -18.11 -2.77 5.22
CA PRO A 290 -19.38 -2.19 4.77
C PRO A 290 -19.92 -1.03 5.61
N LYS A 291 -19.42 -0.87 6.84
CA LYS A 291 -19.80 0.25 7.70
C LYS A 291 -19.18 1.57 7.26
N TYR A 292 -18.01 1.54 6.65
CA TYR A 292 -17.19 2.73 6.38
C TYR A 292 -17.09 3.02 4.89
N ASP A 293 -16.86 2.00 4.08
CA ASP A 293 -16.87 2.09 2.63
C ASP A 293 -17.71 0.95 2.05
N TRP A 294 -18.23 1.15 0.84
CA TRP A 294 -19.01 0.13 0.12
C TRP A 294 -18.20 -0.52 -1.02
N TYR A 295 -17.00 0.00 -1.29
CA TYR A 295 -16.07 -0.55 -2.29
C TYR A 295 -14.61 -0.23 -1.98
N VAL A 296 -13.72 -0.99 -2.58
CA VAL A 296 -12.29 -0.70 -2.72
C VAL A 296 -11.88 -0.95 -4.17
N ALA A 297 -11.05 -0.07 -4.71
CA ALA A 297 -10.40 -0.23 -6.00
C ALA A 297 -8.91 -0.54 -5.81
N LEU A 298 -8.38 -1.40 -6.67
CA LEU A 298 -6.98 -1.79 -6.71
C LEU A 298 -6.48 -1.65 -8.16
N GLY A 299 -5.41 -0.87 -8.37
CA GLY A 299 -4.93 -0.49 -9.69
C GLY A 299 -5.56 0.81 -10.20
N ILE A 300 -5.86 0.88 -11.50
CA ILE A 300 -6.47 2.09 -12.11
C ILE A 300 -7.92 2.19 -11.70
N ASN A 301 -8.34 3.41 -11.34
CA ASN A 301 -9.71 3.70 -10.97
C ASN A 301 -10.24 5.00 -11.58
N SER A 302 -9.66 5.47 -12.67
CA SER A 302 -9.94 6.80 -13.20
C SER A 302 -11.40 7.02 -13.61
N GLY A 303 -12.12 6.02 -14.13
CA GLY A 303 -13.50 6.15 -14.60
C GLY A 303 -14.51 6.01 -13.47
N SER A 304 -14.36 4.97 -12.67
CA SER A 304 -15.08 4.74 -11.43
C SER A 304 -14.89 5.88 -10.42
N PHE A 305 -13.71 6.49 -10.34
CA PHE A 305 -13.44 7.65 -9.49
C PHE A 305 -14.37 8.81 -9.82
N GLU A 306 -14.65 9.08 -11.10
CA GLU A 306 -15.53 10.18 -11.50
C GLU A 306 -16.97 9.94 -11.11
N ILE A 307 -17.43 8.69 -11.25
CA ILE A 307 -18.76 8.27 -10.83
C ILE A 307 -18.90 8.36 -9.31
N THR A 308 -17.90 7.88 -8.58
CA THR A 308 -17.96 7.80 -7.11
C THR A 308 -17.72 9.14 -6.43
N ASN A 309 -17.01 10.08 -7.05
CA ASN A 309 -16.87 11.44 -6.55
C ASN A 309 -17.93 12.40 -7.10
N GLY A 310 -18.62 12.05 -8.19
CA GLY A 310 -19.68 12.87 -8.78
C GLY A 310 -19.18 14.01 -9.66
N TYR A 311 -17.89 14.02 -10.03
CA TYR A 311 -17.27 14.98 -10.95
C TYR A 311 -16.08 14.34 -11.67
N SER A 312 -15.77 14.81 -12.88
CA SER A 312 -14.59 14.36 -13.62
C SER A 312 -13.33 15.07 -13.15
N GLY A 313 -12.18 14.38 -13.18
CA GLY A 313 -10.89 14.98 -12.83
C GLY A 313 -10.51 16.14 -13.74
N ASP A 314 -10.83 16.04 -15.04
CA ASP A 314 -10.56 17.09 -16.02
C ASP A 314 -11.36 18.36 -15.74
N LEU A 315 -12.67 18.24 -15.45
CA LEU A 315 -13.49 19.36 -15.00
C LEU A 315 -12.90 20.04 -13.77
N LEU A 316 -12.39 19.28 -12.80
CA LEU A 316 -11.79 19.86 -11.61
C LEU A 316 -10.53 20.66 -11.93
N LYS A 317 -9.67 20.16 -12.83
CA LYS A 317 -8.49 20.89 -13.32
C LYS A 317 -8.86 22.15 -14.12
N ASP A 318 -9.90 22.08 -14.94
CA ASP A 318 -10.40 23.24 -15.68
C ASP A 318 -10.94 24.31 -14.71
N LEU A 319 -11.65 23.89 -13.66
CA LEU A 319 -12.11 24.77 -12.59
C LEU A 319 -10.94 25.38 -11.81
N GLU A 320 -9.94 24.58 -11.46
CA GLU A 320 -8.70 25.04 -10.80
C GLU A 320 -8.02 26.14 -11.61
N ALA A 321 -7.75 25.87 -12.89
CA ALA A 321 -7.10 26.82 -13.79
C ALA A 321 -7.94 28.11 -13.95
N PHE A 322 -9.27 28.00 -14.01
CA PHE A 322 -10.16 29.15 -14.10
C PHE A 322 -10.16 30.00 -12.82
N VAL A 323 -10.20 29.36 -11.66
CA VAL A 323 -10.22 30.03 -10.35
C VAL A 323 -8.86 30.69 -10.09
N LEU A 324 -7.75 29.97 -10.24
CA LEU A 324 -6.40 30.49 -10.01
C LEU A 324 -5.99 31.61 -10.98
N ALA A 325 -6.69 31.77 -12.11
CA ALA A 325 -6.52 32.93 -12.98
C ALA A 325 -7.01 34.25 -12.34
N ASN A 326 -7.85 34.18 -11.31
CA ASN A 326 -8.51 35.35 -10.71
C ASN A 326 -8.48 35.36 -9.16
N GLN A 327 -8.00 34.30 -8.52
CA GLN A 327 -8.06 34.05 -7.07
C GLN A 327 -6.75 33.43 -6.56
N THR A 328 -6.58 33.38 -5.24
CA THR A 328 -5.40 32.76 -4.61
C THR A 328 -5.52 31.23 -4.53
N SER A 329 -4.40 30.55 -4.27
CA SER A 329 -4.39 29.11 -4.02
C SER A 329 -5.21 28.71 -2.80
N GLU A 330 -5.21 29.55 -1.75
CA GLU A 330 -5.98 29.30 -0.52
C GLU A 330 -7.50 29.38 -0.77
N GLU A 331 -7.94 30.31 -1.62
CA GLU A 331 -9.34 30.41 -2.03
C GLU A 331 -9.77 29.19 -2.86
N TRP A 332 -8.90 28.73 -3.75
CA TRP A 332 -9.11 27.47 -4.47
C TRP A 332 -9.20 26.27 -3.53
N ASP A 333 -8.29 26.11 -2.58
CA ASP A 333 -8.30 24.99 -1.64
C ASP A 333 -9.60 24.92 -0.84
N SER A 334 -10.09 26.07 -0.38
CA SER A 334 -11.37 26.19 0.31
C SER A 334 -12.55 25.77 -0.58
N LEU A 335 -12.63 26.32 -1.80
CA LEU A 335 -13.69 26.00 -2.77
C LEU A 335 -13.64 24.53 -3.22
N HIS A 336 -12.44 24.02 -3.50
CA HIS A 336 -12.21 22.64 -3.89
C HIS A 336 -12.68 21.68 -2.79
N ASN A 337 -12.36 21.96 -1.53
CA ASN A 337 -12.86 21.19 -0.39
C ASN A 337 -14.39 21.23 -0.28
N GLU A 338 -15.03 22.38 -0.53
CA GLU A 338 -16.49 22.49 -0.54
C GLU A 338 -17.13 21.67 -1.69
N ILE A 339 -16.60 21.79 -2.90
CA ILE A 339 -17.03 21.01 -4.08
C ILE A 339 -16.91 19.53 -3.79
N ARG A 340 -15.75 19.09 -3.31
CA ARG A 340 -15.47 17.69 -2.98
C ARG A 340 -16.43 17.17 -1.93
N SER A 341 -16.67 17.94 -0.87
CA SER A 341 -17.61 17.59 0.19
C SER A 341 -19.04 17.41 -0.33
N LYS A 342 -19.54 18.37 -1.12
CA LYS A 342 -20.91 18.31 -1.68
C LYS A 342 -21.07 17.19 -2.69
N ALA A 343 -20.12 17.04 -3.61
CA ALA A 343 -20.18 16.02 -4.65
C ALA A 343 -20.08 14.61 -4.04
N LYS A 344 -19.15 14.40 -3.10
CA LYS A 344 -19.04 13.15 -2.33
C LYS A 344 -20.32 12.87 -1.56
N SER A 345 -20.91 13.85 -0.87
CA SER A 345 -22.17 13.65 -0.13
C SER A 345 -23.30 13.16 -1.04
N ARG A 346 -23.49 13.81 -2.20
CA ARG A 346 -24.51 13.42 -3.19
C ARG A 346 -24.24 12.04 -3.79
N ALA A 347 -23.00 11.73 -4.14
CA ALA A 347 -22.63 10.42 -4.65
C ALA A 347 -22.91 9.34 -3.59
N GLN A 348 -22.45 9.56 -2.36
CA GLN A 348 -22.65 8.62 -1.25
C GLN A 348 -24.15 8.40 -0.94
N GLU A 349 -24.99 9.43 -1.01
CA GLU A 349 -26.44 9.26 -0.86
C GLU A 349 -27.03 8.31 -1.91
N ASN A 350 -26.62 8.43 -3.17
CA ASN A 350 -27.04 7.51 -4.22
C ASN A 350 -26.49 6.10 -4.01
N LEU A 351 -25.26 6.00 -3.51
CA LEU A 351 -24.54 4.76 -3.31
C LEU A 351 -25.00 4.00 -2.07
N LYS A 352 -25.71 4.62 -1.11
CA LYS A 352 -26.42 3.91 -0.02
C LYS A 352 -27.39 2.85 -0.52
N ARG A 353 -27.82 2.92 -1.79
CA ARG A 353 -28.64 1.86 -2.41
C ARG A 353 -27.90 0.53 -2.54
N ILE A 354 -26.57 0.53 -2.49
CA ILE A 354 -25.71 -0.66 -2.54
C ILE A 354 -25.99 -1.61 -1.36
N ASP A 355 -26.35 -1.06 -0.21
CA ASP A 355 -26.71 -1.84 0.98
C ASP A 355 -27.91 -2.78 0.76
N PHE A 356 -28.75 -2.48 -0.22
CA PHE A 356 -29.96 -3.24 -0.54
C PHE A 356 -29.81 -4.11 -1.80
N LEU A 357 -28.64 -4.12 -2.43
CA LEU A 357 -28.40 -4.94 -3.60
C LEU A 357 -28.27 -6.42 -3.21
N THR A 358 -28.85 -7.29 -4.03
CA THR A 358 -28.53 -8.71 -3.98
C THR A 358 -27.08 -8.92 -4.42
N THR A 359 -26.49 -10.05 -4.05
CA THR A 359 -25.14 -10.42 -4.49
C THR A 359 -24.99 -10.44 -6.02
N GLN A 360 -26.02 -10.84 -6.75
CA GLN A 360 -26.04 -10.81 -8.22
C GLN A 360 -26.00 -9.37 -8.77
N ARG A 361 -26.64 -8.42 -8.08
CA ARG A 361 -26.59 -7.01 -8.47
C ARG A 361 -25.27 -6.36 -8.07
N LEU A 362 -24.69 -6.72 -6.91
CA LEU A 362 -23.32 -6.32 -6.57
C LEU A 362 -22.34 -6.79 -7.63
N GLU A 363 -22.47 -8.04 -8.05
CA GLU A 363 -21.68 -8.63 -9.12
C GLU A 363 -21.80 -7.88 -10.43
N PHE A 364 -23.02 -7.53 -10.84
CA PHE A 364 -23.24 -6.70 -12.02
C PHE A 364 -22.55 -5.32 -11.90
N VAL A 365 -22.65 -4.64 -10.76
CA VAL A 365 -22.04 -3.31 -10.57
C VAL A 365 -20.51 -3.39 -10.52
N ALA A 366 -19.94 -4.40 -9.86
CA ALA A 366 -18.50 -4.61 -9.82
C ALA A 366 -17.91 -4.84 -11.22
N ARG A 367 -18.58 -5.66 -12.03
CA ARG A 367 -18.22 -5.86 -13.44
C ARG A 367 -18.31 -4.57 -14.25
N LEU A 368 -19.41 -3.83 -14.08
CA LEU A 368 -19.61 -2.56 -14.78
C LEU A 368 -18.46 -1.58 -14.47
N PHE A 369 -17.92 -1.58 -13.25
CA PHE A 369 -16.79 -0.71 -12.91
C PHE A 369 -15.51 -1.11 -13.65
N VAL A 370 -15.24 -2.41 -13.78
CA VAL A 370 -14.13 -2.90 -14.62
C VAL A 370 -14.33 -2.48 -16.09
N GLU A 371 -15.53 -2.71 -16.63
CA GLU A 371 -15.89 -2.37 -18.02
C GLU A 371 -15.83 -0.85 -18.27
N LEU A 372 -16.17 -0.03 -17.28
CA LEU A 372 -16.08 1.43 -17.36
C LEU A 372 -14.62 1.92 -17.40
N GLU A 373 -13.71 1.29 -16.65
CA GLU A 373 -12.28 1.60 -16.79
C GLU A 373 -11.75 1.20 -18.17
N ALA A 374 -12.15 0.04 -18.69
CA ALA A 374 -11.80 -0.39 -20.04
C ALA A 374 -12.31 0.60 -21.10
N LEU A 375 -13.57 1.05 -20.98
CA LEU A 375 -14.14 2.07 -21.85
C LEU A 375 -13.40 3.40 -21.75
N LYS A 376 -13.11 3.87 -20.53
CA LYS A 376 -12.40 5.14 -20.34
C LYS A 376 -10.98 5.08 -20.89
N SER A 377 -10.27 3.98 -20.63
CA SER A 377 -8.98 3.68 -21.24
C SER A 377 -9.07 3.80 -22.77
N TYR A 378 -10.06 3.16 -23.39
CA TYR A 378 -10.26 3.23 -24.85
C TYR A 378 -10.53 4.65 -25.37
N LEU A 379 -11.33 5.45 -24.64
CA LEU A 379 -11.75 6.79 -25.09
C LEU A 379 -10.69 7.89 -24.84
N SER A 380 -10.02 7.88 -23.70
CA SER A 380 -9.15 8.98 -23.28
C SER A 380 -7.70 8.80 -23.72
N SER A 381 -7.15 7.60 -23.55
CA SER A 381 -5.78 7.24 -23.91
C SER A 381 -5.65 5.73 -23.73
N PRO A 382 -5.60 4.93 -24.82
CA PRO A 382 -5.58 3.48 -24.73
C PRO A 382 -4.47 3.03 -23.77
N LEU A 383 -4.84 2.60 -22.57
CA LEU A 383 -3.91 2.08 -21.59
C LEU A 383 -3.63 0.63 -21.94
N PRO A 384 -2.37 0.27 -22.29
CA PRO A 384 -2.04 -1.12 -22.56
C PRO A 384 -2.35 -1.96 -21.32
N GLY A 385 -3.20 -2.97 -21.50
CA GLY A 385 -3.49 -4.00 -20.50
C GLY A 385 -4.82 -3.87 -19.76
N VAL A 386 -5.66 -2.88 -20.08
CA VAL A 386 -6.99 -2.74 -19.47
C VAL A 386 -8.07 -3.26 -20.42
N GLY A 387 -8.85 -4.26 -19.99
CA GLY A 387 -9.95 -4.86 -20.76
C GLY A 387 -9.93 -6.39 -20.77
N GLY A 388 -10.56 -7.02 -21.76
CA GLY A 388 -10.65 -8.47 -21.86
C GLY A 388 -11.82 -9.04 -21.05
N ASP A 389 -11.77 -10.34 -20.83
CA ASP A 389 -12.76 -11.04 -20.03
C ASP A 389 -12.77 -10.52 -18.58
N VAL A 390 -13.96 -10.46 -17.99
CA VAL A 390 -14.10 -10.01 -16.59
C VAL A 390 -14.20 -11.22 -15.67
N GLN A 391 -13.18 -11.39 -14.82
CA GLN A 391 -13.18 -12.38 -13.75
C GLN A 391 -13.98 -11.85 -12.57
N VAL A 392 -14.80 -12.71 -11.96
CA VAL A 392 -15.66 -12.36 -10.84
C VAL A 392 -15.64 -13.44 -9.78
N ILE A 393 -15.43 -13.02 -8.54
CA ILE A 393 -15.58 -13.83 -7.34
C ILE A 393 -16.65 -13.19 -6.47
N THR A 394 -17.73 -13.91 -6.20
CA THR A 394 -18.82 -13.48 -5.31
C THR A 394 -18.88 -14.41 -4.10
N MET A 395 -18.88 -13.85 -2.89
CA MET A 395 -19.05 -14.61 -1.66
C MET A 395 -20.08 -14.02 -0.72
N THR A 396 -20.81 -14.90 -0.05
CA THR A 396 -21.53 -14.60 1.19
C THR A 396 -20.86 -15.38 2.32
N LYS A 397 -21.27 -15.16 3.57
CA LYS A 397 -20.75 -15.95 4.71
C LYS A 397 -20.85 -17.48 4.53
N THR A 398 -21.77 -17.96 3.69
CA THR A 398 -22.04 -19.40 3.52
C THR A 398 -21.86 -19.92 2.11
N THR A 399 -21.62 -19.04 1.12
CA THR A 399 -21.60 -19.42 -0.29
C THR A 399 -20.46 -18.75 -1.03
N ARG A 400 -19.80 -19.48 -1.91
CA ARG A 400 -18.76 -19.00 -2.82
C ARG A 400 -19.14 -19.29 -4.26
N LYS A 401 -18.87 -18.35 -5.16
CA LYS A 401 -19.13 -18.45 -6.60
C LYS A 401 -18.01 -17.76 -7.38
N GLU A 402 -17.46 -18.44 -8.38
CA GLU A 402 -16.45 -17.89 -9.30
C GLU A 402 -16.97 -17.99 -10.73
N GLN A 403 -16.83 -16.92 -11.51
CA GLN A 403 -17.29 -16.84 -12.89
C GLN A 403 -16.33 -16.03 -13.76
N LEU A 404 -16.26 -16.40 -15.04
CA LEU A 404 -15.58 -15.65 -16.09
C LEU A 404 -16.64 -15.14 -17.06
N TYR A 405 -16.59 -13.85 -17.37
CA TYR A 405 -17.49 -13.19 -18.30
C TYR A 405 -16.76 -12.80 -19.57
N PRO A 406 -16.89 -13.59 -20.65
CA PRO A 406 -16.20 -13.29 -21.89
C PRO A 406 -16.64 -11.98 -22.53
N GLU A 407 -15.69 -11.16 -22.96
CA GLU A 407 -15.96 -9.86 -23.61
C GLU A 407 -16.62 -10.06 -24.99
N TYR A 408 -16.21 -11.12 -25.70
CA TYR A 408 -16.69 -11.46 -27.04
C TYR A 408 -17.30 -12.87 -27.09
N LEU A 409 -18.57 -13.01 -26.69
CA LEU A 409 -19.37 -14.17 -27.10
C LEU A 409 -19.94 -13.90 -28.51
N ASN A 410 -19.13 -14.18 -29.54
CA ASN A 410 -19.61 -14.35 -30.92
C ASN A 410 -19.08 -15.64 -31.50
#